data_AF-A0A2A9NYB1-F1
#
_entry.id   AF-A0A2A9NYB1-F1
#
_cell.length_a   1.000
_cell.length_b   1.000
_cell.length_c   1.000
_cell.angle_alpha   90.00
_cell.angle_beta   90.00
_cell.angle_gamma   90.00
#
_symmetry.space_group_name_H-M   'P 1'
#
loop_
_entity.id
_entity.type
_entity.pdbx_description
1 polymer ?
#
loop_
_entity_poly.entity_id
_entity_poly.type
_entity_poly.pdbx_seq_one_letter_code
_entity_poly.pdbx_strand_id
1 'polypeptide(L)'
;MMTLSECAAQHDWFNALLTFGLCCGLVISYAPQHYRIISTGTSLGLSPWFLLLGSTSAAAGMLNMITLQWRIIRCCSTLPLGSCAEMSAGVVQVGLQWLMFTIILVLYMIYYPQELKYEDDGDQPTARPPNKSSTKRDEWGTSVILTWVVILHFLIISMTTLYLLYTTPLSASPSEPLPDRVSSWATFLGVSSALLAAIQYAPQIAYTYNIKLVGALSIPMMLIQTPGAILMVLSIALRPGTNWTSWITFAVAGIMQGSLLTMCIIWKLRQRRLGIDDFGQPRVSSQGMQDSVLAVGSTSETTPLLGSGS
;
A
#
# COMPACT_ATOMS: atom_id res chain seq x y z
N MET A 1 -33.73 -15.46 -15.95
CA MET A 1 -33.27 -14.62 -17.07
C MET A 1 -33.73 -13.22 -16.72
N MET A 2 -32.80 -12.29 -16.44
CA MET A 2 -33.12 -10.90 -16.08
C MET A 2 -33.45 -10.16 -17.38
N THR A 3 -34.56 -9.42 -17.43
CA THR A 3 -35.00 -8.77 -18.68
C THR A 3 -34.38 -7.39 -18.85
N LEU A 4 -34.20 -6.94 -20.10
CA LEU A 4 -33.61 -5.62 -20.42
C LEU A 4 -34.36 -4.44 -19.76
N SER A 5 -35.63 -4.64 -19.40
CA SER A 5 -36.46 -3.68 -18.66
C SER A 5 -36.06 -3.48 -17.19
N GLU A 6 -35.32 -4.43 -16.60
CA GLU A 6 -34.89 -4.38 -15.19
C GLU A 6 -33.50 -3.73 -15.03
N CYS A 7 -32.71 -3.69 -16.11
CA CYS A 7 -31.33 -3.18 -16.13
C CYS A 7 -31.25 -1.91 -16.99
N ALA A 8 -31.79 -0.78 -16.49
CA ALA A 8 -31.64 0.51 -17.15
C ALA A 8 -30.23 1.07 -16.94
N ALA A 9 -29.52 1.37 -18.02
CA ALA A 9 -28.22 2.03 -17.96
C ALA A 9 -28.39 3.47 -17.45
N GLN A 10 -27.89 3.75 -16.25
CA GLN A 10 -27.87 5.09 -15.68
C GLN A 10 -26.48 5.69 -15.89
N HIS A 11 -26.38 6.65 -16.81
CA HIS A 11 -25.13 7.35 -17.10
C HIS A 11 -24.96 8.55 -16.17
N ASP A 12 -23.90 8.53 -15.36
CA ASP A 12 -23.49 9.65 -14.50
C ASP A 12 -22.06 10.04 -14.87
N TRP A 13 -21.95 11.09 -15.68
CA TRP A 13 -20.68 11.60 -16.19
C TRP A 13 -19.75 12.10 -15.09
N PHE A 14 -20.30 12.64 -14.00
CA PHE A 14 -19.49 13.15 -12.89
C PHE A 14 -18.84 12.00 -12.14
N ASN A 15 -19.63 10.99 -11.79
CA ASN A 15 -19.12 9.79 -11.14
C ASN A 15 -18.15 9.02 -12.05
N ALA A 16 -18.42 8.93 -13.35
CA ALA A 16 -17.51 8.32 -14.31
C ALA A 16 -16.15 9.04 -14.38
N LEU A 17 -16.17 10.37 -14.52
CA LEU A 17 -14.96 11.20 -14.57
C LEU A 17 -14.15 11.11 -13.26
N LEU A 18 -14.84 11.19 -12.11
CA LEU A 18 -14.21 11.06 -10.80
C LEU A 18 -13.55 9.69 -10.65
N THR A 19 -14.25 8.61 -11.03
CA THR A 19 -13.70 7.25 -11.00
C THR A 19 -12.47 7.13 -11.88
N PHE A 20 -12.55 7.61 -13.11
CA PHE A 20 -11.45 7.55 -14.06
C PHE A 20 -10.22 8.28 -13.53
N GLY A 21 -10.40 9.50 -13.02
CA GLY A 21 -9.32 10.27 -12.38
C GLY A 21 -8.70 9.53 -11.19
N LEU A 22 -9.53 8.89 -10.36
CA LEU A 22 -9.06 8.08 -9.22
C LEU A 22 -8.28 6.84 -9.66
N CYS A 23 -8.73 6.14 -10.69
CA CYS A 23 -8.01 5.00 -11.25
C CYS A 23 -6.65 5.42 -11.82
N CYS A 24 -6.59 6.51 -12.58
CA CYS A 24 -5.33 7.06 -13.08
C CYS A 24 -4.39 7.47 -11.94
N GLY A 25 -4.91 8.19 -10.93
CA GLY A 25 -4.15 8.60 -9.75
C GLY A 25 -3.60 7.40 -8.96
N LEU A 26 -4.39 6.33 -8.83
CA LEU A 26 -3.97 5.07 -8.21
C LEU A 26 -2.78 4.46 -8.95
N VAL A 27 -2.87 4.29 -10.28
CA VAL A 27 -1.78 3.72 -11.07
C VAL A 27 -0.52 4.57 -10.96
N ILE A 28 -0.64 5.90 -11.11
CA ILE A 28 0.48 6.84 -10.99
C ILE A 28 1.12 6.76 -9.59
N SER A 29 0.32 6.57 -8.54
CA SER A 29 0.85 6.46 -7.17
C SER A 29 1.59 5.16 -6.91
N TYR A 30 1.14 4.04 -7.47
CA TYR A 30 1.72 2.72 -7.21
C TYR A 30 2.91 2.41 -8.13
N ALA A 31 2.90 2.92 -9.37
CA ALA A 31 3.93 2.66 -10.37
C ALA A 31 5.37 2.97 -9.89
N PRO A 32 5.68 4.09 -9.19
CA PRO A 32 7.01 4.35 -8.68
C PRO A 32 7.50 3.30 -7.68
N GLN A 33 6.59 2.78 -6.83
CA GLN A 33 6.93 1.73 -5.86
C GLN A 33 7.21 0.40 -6.56
N HIS A 34 6.37 0.02 -7.53
CA HIS A 34 6.61 -1.18 -8.34
C HIS A 34 7.92 -1.08 -9.11
N TYR A 35 8.15 0.06 -9.78
CA TYR A 35 9.37 0.33 -10.52
C TYR A 35 10.60 0.28 -9.62
N ARG A 36 10.54 0.86 -8.40
CA ARG A 36 11.66 0.82 -7.46
C ARG A 36 12.05 -0.61 -7.12
N ILE A 37 11.11 -1.48 -6.74
CA ILE A 37 11.41 -2.87 -6.39
C ILE A 37 12.05 -3.61 -7.57
N ILE A 38 11.50 -3.44 -8.78
CA ILE A 38 11.99 -4.10 -10.00
C ILE A 38 13.39 -3.59 -10.39
N SER A 39 13.61 -2.27 -10.33
CA SER A 39 14.87 -1.64 -10.75
C SER A 39 16.01 -1.84 -9.73
N THR A 40 15.70 -1.85 -8.42
CA THR A 40 16.69 -2.14 -7.39
C THR A 40 16.94 -3.62 -7.21
N GLY A 41 16.06 -4.48 -7.71
CA GLY A 41 16.18 -5.94 -7.61
C GLY A 41 16.10 -6.46 -6.17
N THR A 42 15.54 -5.67 -5.25
CA THR A 42 15.45 -6.01 -3.82
C THR A 42 14.22 -5.40 -3.18
N SER A 43 13.59 -6.12 -2.25
CA SER A 43 12.44 -5.69 -1.47
C SER A 43 12.79 -5.24 -0.04
N LEU A 44 14.08 -4.94 0.22
CA LEU A 44 14.59 -4.43 1.50
C LEU A 44 13.78 -3.23 2.01
N GLY A 45 13.39 -3.28 3.28
CA GLY A 45 12.64 -2.23 3.97
C GLY A 45 11.12 -2.36 3.91
N LEU A 46 10.58 -3.38 3.23
CA LEU A 46 9.16 -3.72 3.29
C LEU A 46 8.88 -4.72 4.42
N SER A 47 7.88 -4.41 5.25
CA SER A 47 7.46 -5.31 6.33
C SER A 47 6.46 -6.37 5.81
N PRO A 48 6.71 -7.67 6.01
CA PRO A 48 5.79 -8.73 5.57
C PRO A 48 4.44 -8.68 6.29
N TRP A 49 4.42 -8.29 7.57
CA TRP A 49 3.19 -8.10 8.33
C TRP A 49 2.32 -6.97 7.76
N PHE A 50 2.95 -5.87 7.33
CA PHE A 50 2.24 -4.77 6.68
C PHE A 50 1.60 -5.22 5.35
N LEU A 51 2.33 -6.02 4.56
CA LEU A 51 1.82 -6.56 3.30
C LEU A 51 0.70 -7.57 3.53
N LEU A 52 0.81 -8.46 4.53
CA LEU A 52 -0.25 -9.38 4.94
C LEU A 52 -1.54 -8.63 5.29
N LEU A 53 -1.46 -7.70 6.24
CA LEU A 53 -2.63 -6.96 6.74
C LEU A 53 -3.26 -6.10 5.63
N GLY A 54 -2.43 -5.49 4.79
CA GLY A 54 -2.88 -4.71 3.65
C GLY A 54 -3.56 -5.55 2.57
N SER A 55 -2.98 -6.68 2.19
CA SER A 55 -3.55 -7.55 1.15
C SER A 55 -4.86 -8.21 1.60
N THR A 56 -4.91 -8.65 2.86
CA THR A 56 -6.14 -9.21 3.45
C THR A 56 -7.24 -8.16 3.61
N SER A 57 -6.90 -6.95 4.08
CA SER A 57 -7.81 -5.81 4.15
C SER A 57 -8.36 -5.42 2.77
N ALA A 58 -7.48 -5.25 1.77
CA ALA A 58 -7.86 -4.86 0.42
C ALA A 58 -8.74 -5.91 -0.26
N ALA A 59 -8.44 -7.20 -0.05
CA ALA A 59 -9.26 -8.30 -0.58
C ALA A 59 -10.67 -8.29 0.02
N ALA A 60 -10.78 -8.11 1.34
CA ALA A 60 -12.07 -8.01 2.02
C ALA A 60 -12.87 -6.77 1.56
N GLY A 61 -12.21 -5.62 1.37
CA GLY A 61 -12.83 -4.41 0.83
C GLY A 61 -13.33 -4.58 -0.62
N MET A 62 -12.55 -5.26 -1.46
CA MET A 62 -12.96 -5.58 -2.83
C MET A 62 -14.19 -6.50 -2.85
N LEU A 63 -14.20 -7.57 -2.05
CA LEU A 63 -15.34 -8.48 -2.01
C LEU A 63 -16.57 -7.86 -1.34
N ASN A 64 -16.41 -6.94 -0.38
CA ASN A 64 -17.52 -6.11 0.13
C ASN A 64 -18.17 -5.34 -1.03
N MET A 65 -17.36 -4.65 -1.85
CA MET A 65 -17.85 -3.89 -3.00
C MET A 65 -18.56 -4.80 -4.01
N ILE A 66 -17.97 -5.95 -4.36
CA ILE A 66 -18.58 -6.94 -5.25
C ILE A 66 -19.91 -7.44 -4.69
N THR A 67 -19.97 -7.74 -3.38
CA THR A 67 -21.18 -8.25 -2.73
C THR A 67 -22.33 -7.25 -2.80
N LEU A 68 -22.06 -5.97 -2.53
CA LEU A 68 -23.08 -4.92 -2.53
C LEU A 68 -23.51 -4.53 -3.95
N GLN A 69 -22.59 -4.57 -4.91
CA GLN A 69 -22.86 -4.19 -6.31
C GLN A 69 -23.20 -5.39 -7.20
N TRP A 70 -23.42 -6.59 -6.64
CA TRP A 70 -23.63 -7.81 -7.41
C TRP A 70 -24.83 -7.76 -8.37
N ARG A 71 -25.89 -7.01 -8.01
CA ARG A 71 -27.04 -6.79 -8.90
C ARG A 71 -26.64 -6.10 -10.21
N ILE A 72 -25.80 -5.08 -10.10
CA ILE A 72 -25.26 -4.35 -11.26
C ILE A 72 -24.35 -5.26 -12.09
N ILE A 73 -23.50 -6.06 -11.43
CA ILE A 73 -22.62 -7.02 -12.11
C ILE A 73 -23.44 -8.05 -12.91
N ARG A 74 -24.58 -8.53 -12.39
CA ARG A 74 -25.46 -9.44 -13.15
C ARG A 74 -26.08 -8.77 -14.39
N CYS A 75 -26.47 -7.50 -14.28
CA CYS A 75 -26.97 -6.71 -15.41
C CYS A 75 -25.94 -6.53 -16.54
N CYS A 76 -24.65 -6.65 -16.26
CA CYS A 76 -23.61 -6.56 -17.29
C CYS A 76 -23.67 -7.66 -18.35
N SER A 77 -24.33 -8.80 -18.08
CA SER A 77 -24.51 -9.85 -19.09
C SER A 77 -25.40 -9.43 -20.27
N THR A 78 -26.23 -8.40 -20.08
CA THR A 78 -27.18 -7.88 -21.08
C THR A 78 -26.80 -6.51 -21.63
N LEU A 79 -25.78 -5.86 -21.07
CA LEU A 79 -25.36 -4.50 -21.42
C LEU A 79 -24.05 -4.50 -22.21
N PRO A 80 -23.81 -3.50 -23.07
CA PRO A 80 -22.51 -3.34 -23.73
C PRO A 80 -21.41 -3.05 -22.70
N LEU A 81 -20.17 -3.44 -23.03
CA LEU A 81 -19.01 -3.35 -22.12
C LEU A 81 -18.78 -1.96 -21.53
N GLY A 82 -18.94 -0.90 -22.33
CA GLY A 82 -18.76 0.49 -21.87
C GLY A 82 -19.76 0.88 -20.79
N SER A 83 -21.04 0.65 -21.03
CA SER A 83 -22.11 0.92 -20.05
C SER A 83 -21.96 0.07 -18.80
N CYS A 84 -21.57 -1.21 -18.94
CA CYS A 84 -21.26 -2.05 -17.78
C CYS A 84 -20.08 -1.49 -16.96
N ALA A 85 -19.00 -1.07 -17.62
CA ALA A 85 -17.82 -0.53 -16.94
C ALA A 85 -18.15 0.76 -16.17
N GLU A 86 -19.00 1.62 -16.74
CA GLU A 86 -19.49 2.83 -16.05
C GLU A 86 -20.37 2.50 -14.84
N MET A 87 -21.31 1.56 -15.00
CA MET A 87 -22.20 1.16 -13.91
C MET A 87 -21.46 0.42 -12.79
N SER A 88 -20.45 -0.38 -13.14
CA SER A 88 -19.61 -1.13 -12.19
C SER A 88 -18.33 -0.38 -11.80
N ALA A 89 -18.25 0.92 -12.08
CA ALA A 89 -17.04 1.72 -11.89
C ALA A 89 -16.47 1.64 -10.47
N GLY A 90 -17.31 1.55 -9.43
CA GLY A 90 -16.85 1.35 -8.05
C GLY A 90 -16.13 0.01 -7.83
N VAL A 91 -16.62 -1.07 -8.46
CA VAL A 91 -15.98 -2.40 -8.43
C VAL A 91 -14.65 -2.36 -9.15
N VAL A 92 -14.59 -1.73 -10.33
CA VAL A 92 -13.35 -1.55 -11.09
C VAL A 92 -12.32 -0.77 -10.29
N GLN A 93 -12.73 0.35 -9.69
CA GLN A 93 -11.87 1.23 -8.90
C GLN A 93 -11.27 0.53 -7.68
N VAL A 94 -12.10 -0.13 -6.87
CA VAL A 94 -11.62 -0.86 -5.68
C VAL A 94 -10.82 -2.10 -6.08
N GLY A 95 -11.25 -2.82 -7.12
CA GLY A 95 -10.54 -3.98 -7.65
C GLY A 95 -9.15 -3.63 -8.18
N LEU A 96 -9.02 -2.48 -8.85
CA LEU A 96 -7.73 -1.95 -9.28
C LEU A 96 -6.81 -1.66 -8.09
N GLN A 97 -7.32 -1.04 -7.03
CA GLN A 97 -6.54 -0.81 -5.81
C GLN A 97 -6.05 -2.13 -5.19
N TRP A 98 -6.92 -3.13 -5.06
CA TRP A 98 -6.55 -4.47 -4.58
C TRP A 98 -5.47 -5.11 -5.46
N LEU A 99 -5.62 -5.02 -6.79
CA LEU A 99 -4.66 -5.57 -7.74
C LEU A 99 -3.30 -4.89 -7.61
N MET A 100 -3.25 -3.55 -7.61
CA MET A 100 -2.01 -2.79 -7.48
C MET A 100 -1.27 -3.10 -6.18
N PHE A 101 -1.99 -3.24 -5.07
CA PHE A 101 -1.40 -3.63 -3.80
C PHE A 101 -0.91 -5.08 -3.80
N THR A 102 -1.68 -6.00 -4.39
CA THR A 102 -1.30 -7.42 -4.51
C THR A 102 -0.05 -7.59 -5.37
N ILE A 103 0.13 -6.78 -6.42
CA ILE A 103 1.38 -6.76 -7.20
C ILE A 103 2.57 -6.41 -6.32
N ILE A 104 2.44 -5.51 -5.33
CA ILE A 104 3.53 -5.24 -4.38
C ILE A 104 3.90 -6.50 -3.59
N LEU A 105 2.91 -7.25 -3.08
CA LEU A 105 3.15 -8.50 -2.37
C LEU A 105 3.86 -9.53 -3.27
N VAL A 106 3.44 -9.66 -4.53
CA VAL A 106 4.07 -10.57 -5.49
C VAL A 106 5.51 -10.15 -5.77
N LEU A 107 5.75 -8.87 -6.05
CA LEU A 107 7.10 -8.33 -6.26
C LEU A 107 7.97 -8.48 -5.01
N TYR A 108 7.40 -8.31 -3.82
CA TYR A 108 8.09 -8.53 -2.55
C TYR A 108 8.62 -9.96 -2.42
N MET A 109 7.81 -10.97 -2.80
CA MET A 109 8.22 -12.37 -2.76
C MET A 109 9.24 -12.73 -3.85
N ILE A 110 9.12 -12.15 -5.06
CA ILE A 110 10.04 -12.39 -6.18
C ILE A 110 11.42 -11.78 -5.89
N TYR A 111 11.45 -10.53 -5.45
CA TYR A 111 12.67 -9.75 -5.20
C TYR A 111 13.11 -9.79 -3.74
N TYR A 112 12.72 -10.85 -3.00
CA TYR A 112 13.19 -10.99 -1.62
C TYR A 112 14.73 -11.18 -1.62
N PRO A 113 15.47 -10.36 -0.87
CA PRO A 113 16.94 -10.37 -0.85
C PRO A 113 17.51 -11.76 -0.55
N GLN A 114 18.38 -12.26 -1.44
CA GLN A 114 18.94 -13.61 -1.34
C GLN A 114 19.91 -13.75 -0.17
N GLU A 115 20.62 -12.68 0.16
CA GLU A 115 21.54 -12.58 1.31
C GLU A 115 20.83 -12.70 2.66
N LEU A 116 19.51 -12.46 2.70
CA LEU A 116 18.66 -12.71 3.88
C LEU A 116 18.03 -14.11 3.85
N LYS A 117 18.05 -14.78 2.69
CA LYS A 117 17.44 -16.09 2.45
C LYS A 117 18.41 -17.25 2.71
N TYR A 118 19.69 -17.06 2.37
CA TYR A 118 20.74 -18.05 2.54
C TYR A 118 21.96 -17.38 3.18
N GLU A 119 22.34 -17.80 4.39
CA GLU A 119 23.70 -17.51 4.86
C GLU A 119 24.66 -18.31 3.99
N ASP A 120 25.72 -17.65 3.51
CA ASP A 120 26.88 -18.32 2.93
C ASP A 120 27.46 -19.23 4.02
N ASP A 121 27.40 -20.57 3.83
CA ASP A 121 28.04 -21.60 4.67
C ASP A 121 29.57 -21.54 4.48
N GLY A 122 30.15 -20.34 4.55
CA GLY A 122 31.58 -20.11 4.53
C GLY A 122 32.17 -20.52 5.88
N ASP A 123 32.75 -21.72 5.92
CA ASP A 123 33.67 -22.24 6.94
C ASP A 123 34.40 -21.13 7.72
N GLN A 124 34.00 -20.87 8.96
CA GLN A 124 34.89 -20.26 9.96
C GLN A 124 34.50 -20.71 11.38
N PRO A 125 35.34 -21.52 12.07
CA PRO A 125 35.16 -21.81 13.47
C PRO A 125 35.67 -20.62 14.29
N THR A 126 34.85 -19.59 14.48
CA THR A 126 35.14 -18.56 15.48
C THR A 126 33.99 -18.36 16.44
N ALA A 127 34.30 -18.54 17.72
CA ALA A 127 33.41 -18.32 18.84
C ALA A 127 32.89 -16.87 18.85
N ARG A 128 31.66 -16.67 18.38
CA ARG A 128 30.90 -15.42 18.57
C ARG A 128 29.51 -15.74 19.11
N PRO A 129 28.93 -14.84 19.95
CA PRO A 129 27.67 -15.11 20.61
C PRO A 129 26.54 -15.27 19.57
N PRO A 130 25.72 -16.32 19.64
CA PRO A 130 24.65 -16.53 18.69
C PRO A 130 23.46 -15.68 19.15
N ASN A 131 23.09 -14.62 18.42
CA ASN A 131 21.72 -14.09 18.58
C ASN A 131 21.20 -13.07 17.55
N LYS A 132 21.93 -12.71 16.48
CA LYS A 132 21.40 -11.78 15.45
C LYS A 132 21.16 -12.40 14.07
N SER A 133 21.83 -13.51 13.72
CA SER A 133 21.63 -14.24 12.46
C SER A 133 20.35 -15.10 12.47
N SER A 134 20.03 -15.71 13.61
CA SER A 134 18.81 -16.52 13.79
C SER A 134 17.51 -15.73 13.56
N THR A 135 17.48 -14.43 13.88
CA THR A 135 16.30 -13.57 13.69
C THR A 135 16.07 -13.20 12.22
N LYS A 136 17.13 -13.19 11.37
CA LYS A 136 17.02 -12.84 9.94
C LYS A 136 16.50 -14.02 9.09
N ARG A 137 16.94 -15.25 9.39
CA ARG A 137 16.46 -16.49 8.75
C ARG A 137 14.96 -16.73 9.01
N ASP A 138 14.48 -16.26 10.16
CA ASP A 138 13.07 -16.35 10.58
C ASP A 138 12.14 -15.42 9.77
N GLU A 139 12.65 -14.30 9.27
CA GLU A 139 11.83 -13.32 8.54
C GLU A 139 11.38 -13.86 7.17
N TRP A 140 12.25 -14.55 6.42
CA TRP A 140 11.85 -15.23 5.18
C TRP A 140 10.81 -16.31 5.42
N GLY A 141 11.03 -17.17 6.43
CA GLY A 141 10.06 -18.21 6.82
C GLY A 141 8.71 -17.60 7.19
N THR A 142 8.72 -16.54 7.98
CA THR A 142 7.53 -15.75 8.32
C THR A 142 6.86 -15.20 7.06
N SER A 143 7.60 -14.57 6.14
CA SER A 143 7.05 -14.04 4.88
C SER A 143 6.34 -15.09 4.02
N VAL A 144 6.92 -16.30 3.94
CA VAL A 144 6.30 -17.41 3.21
C VAL A 144 5.00 -17.84 3.90
N ILE A 145 5.01 -18.04 5.22
CA ILE A 145 3.81 -18.42 5.98
C ILE A 145 2.72 -17.38 5.81
N LEU A 146 3.06 -16.09 5.98
CA LEU A 146 2.11 -15.00 5.85
C LEU A 146 1.52 -14.92 4.43
N THR A 147 2.33 -15.15 3.39
CA THR A 147 1.83 -15.19 2.01
C THR A 147 0.80 -16.31 1.82
N TRP A 148 1.06 -17.50 2.36
CA TRP A 148 0.07 -18.59 2.34
C TRP A 148 -1.21 -18.24 3.11
N VAL A 149 -1.09 -17.53 4.25
CA VAL A 149 -2.25 -17.02 4.98
C VAL A 149 -3.06 -16.03 4.14
N VAL A 150 -2.42 -15.10 3.41
CA VAL A 150 -3.11 -14.18 2.48
C VAL A 150 -3.89 -14.98 1.42
N ILE A 151 -3.23 -15.96 0.79
CA ILE A 151 -3.84 -16.79 -0.27
C ILE A 151 -5.03 -17.56 0.29
N LEU A 152 -4.86 -18.26 1.41
CA LEU A 152 -5.93 -19.04 2.04
C LEU A 152 -7.10 -18.16 2.47
N HIS A 153 -6.81 -17.01 3.09
CA HIS A 153 -7.82 -16.01 3.44
C HIS A 153 -8.60 -15.59 2.20
N PHE A 154 -7.92 -15.16 1.13
CA PHE A 154 -8.54 -14.75 -0.13
C PHE A 154 -9.44 -15.83 -0.72
N LEU A 155 -8.97 -17.09 -0.75
CA LEU A 155 -9.76 -18.22 -1.24
C LEU A 155 -11.02 -18.43 -0.40
N ILE A 156 -10.90 -18.47 0.93
CA ILE A 156 -12.04 -18.68 1.83
C ILE A 156 -13.10 -17.59 1.67
N ILE A 157 -12.70 -16.32 1.71
CA ILE A 157 -13.65 -15.20 1.61
C ILE A 157 -14.27 -15.12 0.20
N SER A 158 -13.50 -15.44 -0.85
CA SER A 158 -14.01 -15.47 -2.22
C SER A 158 -15.01 -16.60 -2.42
N MET A 159 -14.69 -17.81 -1.97
CA MET A 159 -15.60 -18.96 -2.06
C MET A 159 -16.89 -18.72 -1.28
N THR A 160 -16.80 -18.16 -0.07
CA THR A 160 -17.98 -17.82 0.74
C THR A 160 -18.84 -16.76 0.06
N THR A 161 -18.20 -15.72 -0.50
CA THR A 161 -18.88 -14.66 -1.24
C THR A 161 -19.61 -15.23 -2.46
N LEU A 162 -18.91 -15.99 -3.30
CA LEU A 162 -19.51 -16.62 -4.49
C LEU A 162 -20.65 -17.56 -4.12
N TYR A 163 -20.45 -18.42 -3.11
CA TYR A 163 -21.50 -19.31 -2.61
C TYR A 163 -22.77 -18.53 -2.24
N LEU A 164 -22.66 -17.51 -1.39
CA LEU A 164 -23.81 -16.70 -0.97
C LEU A 164 -24.48 -15.99 -2.15
N LEU A 165 -23.70 -15.45 -3.08
CA LEU A 165 -24.21 -14.73 -4.25
C LEU A 165 -24.88 -15.66 -5.28
N TYR A 166 -24.45 -16.91 -5.40
CA TYR A 166 -25.07 -17.90 -6.28
C TYR A 166 -26.30 -18.59 -5.65
N THR A 167 -26.28 -18.89 -4.35
CA THR A 167 -27.40 -19.60 -3.69
C THR A 167 -28.54 -18.68 -3.26
N THR A 168 -28.27 -17.39 -3.08
CA THR A 168 -29.29 -16.44 -2.63
C THR A 168 -29.93 -15.73 -3.82
N PRO A 169 -31.24 -15.91 -4.07
CA PRO A 169 -31.93 -15.15 -5.10
C PRO A 169 -31.94 -13.67 -4.72
N LEU A 170 -31.48 -12.83 -5.64
CA LEU A 170 -31.50 -11.37 -5.49
C LEU A 170 -32.58 -10.82 -6.40
N SER A 171 -33.49 -10.02 -5.84
CA SER A 171 -34.47 -9.26 -6.62
C SER A 171 -33.76 -8.38 -7.64
N ALA A 172 -34.31 -8.31 -8.85
CA ALA A 172 -33.79 -7.46 -9.92
C ALA A 172 -34.00 -5.96 -9.63
N SER A 173 -35.01 -5.63 -8.83
CA SER A 173 -35.28 -4.24 -8.46
C SER A 173 -34.17 -3.67 -7.57
N PRO A 174 -33.55 -2.52 -7.94
CA PRO A 174 -32.59 -1.82 -7.10
C PRO A 174 -33.18 -1.28 -5.79
N SER A 175 -34.51 -1.08 -5.73
CA SER A 175 -35.21 -0.52 -4.56
C SER A 175 -35.36 -1.52 -3.41
N GLU A 176 -35.28 -2.82 -3.70
CA GLU A 176 -35.43 -3.86 -2.68
C GLU A 176 -34.15 -4.00 -1.85
N PRO A 177 -34.23 -4.10 -0.52
CA PRO A 177 -33.03 -4.33 0.30
C PRO A 177 -32.34 -5.64 -0.07
N LEU A 178 -31.04 -5.75 0.22
CA LEU A 178 -30.33 -7.01 0.06
C LEU A 178 -30.82 -8.02 1.12
N PRO A 179 -30.91 -9.33 0.80
CA PRO A 179 -31.20 -10.36 1.79
C PRO A 179 -30.23 -10.31 2.96
N ASP A 180 -30.74 -10.54 4.18
CA ASP A 180 -30.00 -10.37 5.44
C ASP A 180 -28.65 -11.11 5.46
N ARG A 181 -28.60 -12.32 4.89
CA ARG A 181 -27.37 -13.13 4.83
C ARG A 181 -26.28 -12.46 4.00
N VAL A 182 -26.64 -11.89 2.85
CA VAL A 182 -25.72 -11.21 1.94
C VAL A 182 -25.30 -9.85 2.53
N SER A 183 -26.26 -9.12 3.11
CA SER A 183 -26.01 -7.85 3.80
C SER A 183 -25.05 -8.03 4.99
N SER A 184 -25.30 -9.01 5.86
CA SER A 184 -24.44 -9.31 7.01
C SER A 184 -23.04 -9.72 6.60
N TRP A 185 -22.91 -10.52 5.54
CA TRP A 185 -21.60 -10.90 4.99
C TRP A 185 -20.85 -9.70 4.45
N ALA A 186 -21.52 -8.82 3.70
CA ALA A 186 -20.92 -7.56 3.25
C ALA A 186 -20.45 -6.72 4.44
N THR A 187 -21.28 -6.54 5.48
CA THR A 187 -20.89 -5.80 6.68
C THR A 187 -19.67 -6.41 7.37
N PHE A 188 -19.62 -7.74 7.50
CA PHE A 188 -18.46 -8.43 8.06
C PHE A 188 -17.19 -8.13 7.26
N LEU A 189 -17.23 -8.25 5.93
CA LEU A 189 -16.09 -7.94 5.06
C LEU A 189 -15.65 -6.48 5.14
N GLY A 190 -16.58 -5.53 5.19
CA GLY A 190 -16.26 -4.11 5.28
C GLY A 190 -15.64 -3.72 6.62
N VAL A 191 -16.20 -4.22 7.73
CA VAL A 191 -15.68 -3.96 9.08
C VAL A 191 -14.34 -4.65 9.30
N SER A 192 -14.19 -5.91 8.87
CA SER A 192 -12.91 -6.62 8.98
C SER A 192 -11.81 -5.92 8.18
N SER A 193 -12.15 -5.45 6.97
CA SER A 193 -11.26 -4.69 6.12
C SER A 193 -10.77 -3.41 6.80
N ALA A 194 -11.68 -2.62 7.40
CA ALA A 194 -11.33 -1.41 8.11
C ALA A 194 -10.47 -1.67 9.37
N LEU A 195 -10.79 -2.72 10.13
CA LEU A 195 -10.01 -3.11 11.31
C LEU A 195 -8.59 -3.53 10.92
N LEU A 196 -8.45 -4.36 9.90
CA LEU A 196 -7.14 -4.79 9.38
C LEU A 196 -6.32 -3.60 8.88
N ALA A 197 -6.96 -2.64 8.20
CA ALA A 197 -6.29 -1.40 7.79
C ALA A 197 -5.82 -0.59 9.01
N ALA A 198 -6.63 -0.45 10.05
CA ALA A 198 -6.22 0.25 11.27
C ALA A 198 -4.99 -0.42 11.92
N ILE A 199 -5.01 -1.74 12.06
CA ILE A 199 -3.90 -2.52 12.62
C ILE A 199 -2.66 -2.43 11.72
N GLN A 200 -2.83 -2.36 10.40
CA GLN A 200 -1.74 -2.20 9.44
C GLN A 200 -0.95 -0.90 9.66
N TYR A 201 -1.65 0.23 9.85
CA TYR A 201 -0.99 1.54 9.96
C TYR A 201 -0.53 1.89 11.39
N ALA A 202 -1.20 1.36 12.42
CA ALA A 202 -0.94 1.74 13.81
C ALA A 202 0.53 1.52 14.27
N PRO A 203 1.19 0.37 14.00
CA PRO A 203 2.58 0.17 14.37
C PRO A 203 3.51 1.19 13.71
N GLN A 204 3.27 1.54 12.45
CA GLN A 204 4.09 2.52 11.73
C GLN A 204 3.93 3.92 12.33
N ILE A 205 2.70 4.33 12.65
CA ILE A 205 2.41 5.61 13.32
C ILE A 205 3.11 5.67 14.68
N ALA A 206 2.97 4.62 15.49
CA ALA A 206 3.62 4.53 16.79
C ALA A 206 5.15 4.55 16.68
N TYR A 207 5.72 3.78 15.75
CA TYR A 207 7.17 3.74 15.53
C TYR A 207 7.70 5.13 15.17
N THR A 208 7.09 5.77 14.16
CA THR A 208 7.54 7.09 13.69
C THR A 208 7.37 8.14 14.80
N TYR A 209 6.31 8.04 15.63
CA TYR A 209 6.12 8.88 16.81
C TYR A 209 7.29 8.81 17.80
N ASN A 210 7.72 7.58 18.11
CA ASN A 210 8.74 7.33 19.10
C ASN A 210 10.13 7.74 18.59
N ILE A 211 10.48 7.42 17.34
CA ILE A 211 11.81 7.74 16.80
C ILE A 211 11.97 9.21 16.45
N LYS A 212 10.88 9.95 16.19
CA LYS A 212 10.87 11.38 15.83
C LYS A 212 11.71 11.72 14.59
N LEU A 213 11.85 10.75 13.69
CA LEU A 213 12.58 10.83 12.41
C LEU A 213 11.69 10.24 11.32
N VAL A 214 11.81 10.74 10.09
CA VAL A 214 11.04 10.23 8.94
C VAL A 214 11.54 8.86 8.47
N GLY A 215 12.86 8.63 8.48
CA GLY A 215 13.46 7.40 7.96
C GLY A 215 13.23 7.22 6.46
N ALA A 216 12.99 5.97 6.04
CA ALA A 216 12.84 5.59 4.63
C ALA A 216 11.42 5.78 4.06
N LEU A 217 10.52 6.44 4.79
CA LEU A 217 9.11 6.61 4.39
C LEU A 217 8.97 7.48 3.12
N SER A 218 8.12 7.04 2.18
CA SER A 218 7.84 7.76 0.94
C SER A 218 6.80 8.86 1.13
N ILE A 219 7.25 10.06 1.52
CA ILE A 219 6.39 11.25 1.62
C ILE A 219 5.66 11.58 0.31
N PRO A 220 6.29 11.53 -0.89
CA PRO A 220 5.60 11.86 -2.14
C PRO A 220 4.39 10.95 -2.42
N MET A 221 4.54 9.65 -2.15
CA MET A 221 3.46 8.68 -2.33
C MET A 221 2.30 8.97 -1.36
N MET A 222 2.60 9.36 -0.13
CA MET A 222 1.56 9.73 0.85
C MET A 222 0.85 11.04 0.50
N LEU A 223 1.57 12.01 -0.07
CA LEU A 223 1.01 13.30 -0.51
C LEU A 223 -0.01 13.14 -1.65
N ILE A 224 0.22 12.20 -2.58
CA ILE A 224 -0.73 11.92 -3.67
C ILE A 224 -1.92 11.10 -3.17
N GLN A 225 -1.68 10.08 -2.34
CA GLN A 225 -2.73 9.16 -1.90
C GLN A 225 -3.68 9.75 -0.86
N THR A 226 -3.22 10.60 0.05
CA THR A 226 -4.08 11.16 1.11
C THR A 226 -5.29 11.94 0.56
N PRO A 227 -5.13 12.92 -0.37
CA PRO A 227 -6.28 13.55 -1.01
C PRO A 227 -7.07 12.58 -1.88
N GLY A 228 -6.40 11.63 -2.54
CA GLY A 228 -7.05 10.54 -3.27
C GLY A 228 -7.98 9.69 -2.41
N ALA A 229 -7.62 9.42 -1.15
CA ALA A 229 -8.44 8.66 -0.21
C ALA A 229 -9.73 9.41 0.18
N ILE A 230 -9.66 10.75 0.32
CA ILE A 230 -10.86 11.58 0.55
C ILE A 230 -11.80 11.49 -0.64
N LEU A 231 -11.27 11.66 -1.85
CA LEU A 231 -12.05 11.54 -3.09
C LEU A 231 -12.59 10.12 -3.29
N MET A 232 -11.84 9.08 -2.88
CA MET A 232 -12.30 7.69 -2.89
C MET A 232 -13.51 7.49 -1.99
N VAL A 233 -13.47 7.99 -0.75
CA VAL A 233 -14.59 7.89 0.19
C VAL A 233 -15.83 8.59 -0.37
N LEU A 234 -15.67 9.81 -0.89
CA LEU A 234 -16.77 10.55 -1.52
C LEU A 234 -17.31 9.82 -2.75
N SER A 235 -16.43 9.32 -3.61
CA SER A 235 -16.79 8.57 -4.81
C SER A 235 -17.60 7.32 -4.47
N ILE A 236 -17.27 6.59 -3.40
CA ILE A 236 -18.04 5.42 -2.98
C ILE A 236 -19.34 5.85 -2.29
N ALA A 237 -19.29 6.81 -1.37
CA ALA A 237 -20.46 7.23 -0.59
C ALA A 237 -21.59 7.81 -1.46
N LEU A 238 -21.26 8.42 -2.60
CA LEU A 238 -22.23 8.95 -3.56
C LEU A 238 -22.79 7.88 -4.51
N ARG A 239 -22.25 6.64 -4.51
CA ARG A 239 -22.71 5.59 -5.42
C ARG A 239 -23.99 4.90 -4.91
N PRO A 240 -24.99 4.72 -5.78
CA PRO A 240 -26.17 3.93 -5.47
C PRO A 240 -25.82 2.48 -5.09
N GLY A 241 -26.57 1.92 -4.14
CA GLY A 241 -26.39 0.52 -3.72
C GLY A 241 -25.15 0.25 -2.88
N THR A 242 -24.40 1.28 -2.47
CA THR A 242 -23.35 1.17 -1.46
C THR A 242 -23.86 1.62 -0.09
N ASN A 243 -23.12 1.30 0.98
CA ASN A 243 -23.45 1.76 2.32
C ASN A 243 -22.16 2.13 3.08
N TRP A 244 -22.29 2.48 4.36
CA TRP A 244 -21.13 2.90 5.18
C TRP A 244 -20.00 1.86 5.24
N THR A 245 -20.34 0.57 5.16
CA THR A 245 -19.35 -0.52 5.17
C THR A 245 -18.49 -0.56 3.89
N SER A 246 -18.96 0.06 2.81
CA SER A 246 -18.23 0.15 1.54
C SER A 246 -17.14 1.21 1.55
N TRP A 247 -17.32 2.31 2.28
CA TRP A 247 -16.36 3.41 2.29
C TRP A 247 -15.53 3.48 3.58
N ILE A 248 -15.95 2.81 4.66
CA ILE A 248 -15.30 2.90 5.98
C ILE A 248 -13.83 2.47 5.95
N THR A 249 -13.47 1.41 5.22
CA THR A 249 -12.06 1.00 5.09
C THR A 249 -11.20 2.12 4.52
N PHE A 250 -11.67 2.78 3.46
CA PHE A 250 -10.92 3.86 2.81
C PHE A 250 -10.84 5.11 3.69
N ALA A 251 -11.88 5.39 4.47
CA ALA A 251 -11.87 6.46 5.45
C ALA A 251 -10.84 6.19 6.57
N VAL A 252 -10.85 4.99 7.14
CA VAL A 252 -9.89 4.58 8.19
C VAL A 252 -8.46 4.61 7.66
N ALA A 253 -8.21 3.99 6.50
CA ALA A 253 -6.90 4.00 5.86
C ALA A 253 -6.43 5.44 5.54
N GLY A 254 -7.31 6.28 4.99
CA GLY A 254 -7.02 7.68 4.66
C GLY A 254 -6.69 8.52 5.90
N ILE A 255 -7.43 8.36 7.00
CA ILE A 255 -7.17 9.06 8.27
C ILE A 255 -5.82 8.62 8.86
N MET A 256 -5.56 7.32 8.90
CA MET A 256 -4.29 6.79 9.41
C MET A 256 -3.10 7.26 8.57
N GLN A 257 -3.20 7.15 7.24
CA GLN A 257 -2.18 7.60 6.31
C GLN A 257 -1.97 9.11 6.36
N GLY A 258 -3.05 9.89 6.46
CA GLY A 258 -2.99 11.34 6.64
C GLY A 258 -2.31 11.72 7.95
N SER A 259 -2.61 11.00 9.04
CA SER A 259 -1.94 11.20 10.34
C SER A 259 -0.43 10.96 10.23
N LEU A 260 -0.03 9.86 9.60
CA LEU A 260 1.38 9.54 9.37
C LEU A 260 2.08 10.61 8.51
N LEU A 261 1.42 11.08 7.45
CA LEU A 261 1.93 12.14 6.59
C LEU A 261 2.13 13.45 7.37
N THR A 262 1.15 13.87 8.18
CA THR A 262 1.25 15.07 9.02
C THR A 262 2.46 14.97 9.94
N MET A 263 2.64 13.84 10.61
CA MET A 263 3.79 13.66 11.49
C MET A 263 5.12 13.68 10.72
N CYS A 264 5.19 13.03 9.56
CA CYS A 264 6.37 13.05 8.68
C CYS A 264 6.75 14.49 8.26
N ILE A 265 5.76 15.32 7.92
CA ILE A 265 6.00 16.73 7.59
C ILE A 265 6.56 17.48 8.80
N ILE A 266 5.95 17.30 9.99
CA ILE A 266 6.41 17.93 11.23
C ILE A 266 7.86 17.56 11.54
N TRP A 267 8.23 16.28 11.47
CA TRP A 267 9.61 15.85 11.73
C TRP A 267 10.58 16.31 10.66
N LYS A 268 10.19 16.29 9.38
CA LYS A 268 11.06 16.78 8.30
C LYS A 268 11.38 18.26 8.47
N LEU A 269 10.41 19.07 8.90
CA LEU A 269 10.64 20.48 9.23
C LEU A 269 11.58 20.64 10.44
N ARG A 270 11.42 19.82 11.48
CA ARG A 270 12.32 19.81 12.64
C ARG A 270 13.74 19.37 12.29
N GLN A 271 13.90 18.32 11.49
CA GLN A 271 15.20 17.80 11.05
C GLN A 271 15.95 18.85 10.21
N ARG A 272 15.24 19.55 9.31
CA ARG A 272 15.80 20.68 8.57
C ARG A 272 16.30 21.80 9.50
N ARG A 273 15.55 22.14 10.55
CA ARG A 273 15.97 23.15 11.56
C ARG A 273 17.20 22.71 12.36
N LEU A 274 17.34 21.41 12.61
CA LEU A 274 18.48 20.83 13.34
C LEU A 274 19.68 20.49 12.46
N GLY A 275 19.59 20.69 11.13
CA GLY A 275 20.66 20.33 10.21
C GLY A 275 20.93 18.82 10.11
N ILE A 276 19.96 17.98 10.46
CA ILE A 276 20.07 16.51 10.39
C ILE A 276 19.31 15.96 9.17
N ASP A 277 19.74 14.80 8.68
CA ASP A 277 19.09 14.07 7.60
C ASP A 277 17.88 13.26 8.10
N ASP A 278 17.24 12.52 7.19
CA ASP A 278 16.02 11.76 7.48
C ASP A 278 16.28 10.58 8.47
N PHE A 279 17.55 10.23 8.72
CA PHE A 279 18.01 9.19 9.66
C PHE A 279 18.64 9.76 10.95
N GLY A 280 18.69 11.09 11.10
CA GLY A 280 19.20 11.76 12.28
C GLY A 280 20.71 12.01 12.28
N GLN A 281 21.39 11.83 11.16
CA GLN A 281 22.81 12.17 11.00
C GLN A 281 22.97 13.63 10.61
N PRO A 282 24.02 14.34 11.08
CA PRO A 282 24.32 15.69 10.61
C PRO A 282 24.48 15.72 9.09
N ARG A 283 23.82 16.67 8.42
CA ARG A 283 24.01 16.88 6.99
C ARG A 283 25.42 17.42 6.80
N VAL A 284 26.34 16.59 6.31
CA VAL A 284 27.65 17.07 5.88
C VAL A 284 27.40 18.08 4.77
N SER A 285 27.56 19.36 5.09
CA SER A 285 27.58 20.42 4.10
C SER A 285 28.77 20.13 3.20
N SER A 286 28.51 19.81 1.92
CA SER A 286 29.58 19.67 0.90
C SER A 286 30.49 20.90 0.80
N GLN A 287 30.09 22.03 1.40
CA GLN A 287 30.93 23.22 1.58
C GLN A 287 32.16 22.98 2.50
N GLY A 288 32.07 22.13 3.53
CA GLY A 288 33.21 21.88 4.43
C GLY A 288 34.28 20.95 3.84
N MET A 289 33.93 20.11 2.86
CA MET A 289 34.89 19.25 2.18
C MET A 289 35.75 20.05 1.18
N GLN A 290 35.17 21.05 0.52
CA GLN A 290 35.93 21.96 -0.36
C GLN A 290 36.93 22.80 0.44
N ASP A 291 36.54 23.36 1.58
CA ASP A 291 37.43 24.17 2.41
C ASP A 291 38.55 23.34 3.06
N SER A 292 38.27 22.08 3.41
CA SER A 292 39.28 21.15 3.95
C SER A 292 40.29 20.70 2.88
N VAL A 293 39.83 20.45 1.65
CA VAL A 293 40.71 20.08 0.51
C VAL A 293 41.52 21.29 0.02
N LEU A 294 40.93 22.51 0.05
CA LEU A 294 41.66 23.75 -0.25
C LEU A 294 42.66 24.13 0.85
N ALA A 295 42.36 23.86 2.12
CA ALA A 295 43.30 24.08 3.23
C ALA A 295 44.49 23.10 3.20
N VAL A 296 44.27 21.84 2.81
CA VAL A 296 45.34 20.84 2.65
C VAL A 296 46.18 21.10 1.39
N GLY A 297 45.60 21.70 0.35
CA GLY A 297 46.32 22.09 -0.87
C GLY A 297 47.22 23.32 -0.75
N SER A 298 47.16 24.08 0.34
CA SER A 298 47.90 25.34 0.51
C SER A 298 49.19 25.23 1.36
N THR A 299 49.49 24.07 1.94
CA THR A 299 50.63 23.92 2.89
C THR A 299 51.81 23.09 2.39
N SER A 300 51.96 22.88 1.08
CA SER A 300 53.11 22.13 0.55
C SER A 300 53.71 22.79 -0.68
N GLU A 301 54.37 23.94 -0.51
CA GLU A 301 55.49 24.33 -1.36
C GLU A 301 56.25 25.48 -0.68
N THR A 302 57.35 25.16 0.00
CA THR A 302 58.57 26.00 0.15
C THR A 302 59.47 25.34 1.19
N THR A 303 60.25 24.36 0.77
CA THR A 303 61.50 24.02 1.47
C THR A 303 62.64 24.25 0.49
N PRO A 304 63.50 25.27 0.70
CA PRO A 304 64.62 25.53 -0.18
C PRO A 304 65.72 24.50 0.07
N LEU A 305 66.15 23.81 -0.98
CA LEU A 305 67.34 22.98 -0.98
C LEU A 305 68.57 23.90 -0.84
N LEU A 306 69.11 24.01 0.37
CA LEU A 306 70.44 24.55 0.63
C LEU A 306 71.49 23.55 0.11
N GLY A 307 72.39 24.05 -0.73
CA GLY A 307 73.58 23.34 -1.20
C GLY A 307 74.79 23.46 -0.27
N SER A 308 75.92 22.97 -0.80
CA SER A 308 77.27 22.81 -0.22
C SER A 308 77.41 21.57 0.68
N GLY A 309 78.40 20.70 0.53
CA GLY A 309 79.68 20.79 -0.15
C GLY A 309 80.76 20.34 0.83
N SER A 310 81.30 19.13 0.64
CA SER A 310 82.60 18.61 1.10
C SER A 310 82.76 17.20 0.53
#